data_AF-A0ABD5YF76-F1
#
_entry.id   AF-A0ABD5YF76-F1
#
_cell.length_a   1.000
_cell.length_b   1.000
_cell.length_c   1.000
_cell.angle_alpha   90.00
_cell.angle_beta   90.00
_cell.angle_gamma   90.00
#
_symmetry.space_group_name_H-M   'P 1'
#
loop_
_entity.id
_entity.type
_entity.pdbx_description
1 polymer ?
#
loop_
_entity_poly.entity_id
_entity_poly.type
_entity_poly.pdbx_seq_one_letter_code
_entity_poly.pdbx_strand_id
1 'polypeptide(L)'
;MPGPSKQLVKHLTEEEIDETIDQAQSDEEPRLVRRLCLIKNVYLGDTVTEAATRVGVSTPTASRWIDRWNDGAVDGLRPEFGDGRPPKLDEHQRERLREVLERHQPLTTHEVQRLIEDGFNVSYSQRHLSRVLKDLGLKYAIPRPESPDRPDDAEEQLEERLEAALDDLDDDAMTDGGVVVGFLDEAWPRPTDNSRRLWAFEKPTIQKETPTENFDDVVFGFYALNGTSVVDCKADLSKESVGDFFPQDPREES
;
A
#
# COMPACT_ATOMS: atom_id res chain seq x y z
N MET A 1 -9.35 -58.28 -7.90
CA MET A 1 -10.77 -58.02 -7.58
C MET A 1 -11.27 -57.01 -8.60
N PRO A 2 -12.28 -57.32 -9.42
CA PRO A 2 -12.88 -56.29 -10.27
C PRO A 2 -13.40 -55.16 -9.34
N GLY A 3 -12.97 -53.93 -9.63
CA GLY A 3 -13.36 -52.75 -8.85
C GLY A 3 -14.87 -52.48 -8.92
N PRO A 4 -15.40 -51.56 -8.10
CA PRO A 4 -16.81 -51.20 -8.14
C PRO A 4 -17.22 -50.82 -9.57
N SER A 5 -18.18 -51.57 -10.13
CA SER A 5 -18.80 -51.25 -11.42
C SER A 5 -19.80 -50.14 -11.21
N LYS A 6 -19.53 -48.97 -11.80
CA LYS A 6 -20.44 -47.84 -11.79
C LYS A 6 -21.00 -47.64 -13.18
N GLN A 7 -22.31 -47.56 -13.30
CA GLN A 7 -22.95 -47.34 -14.59
C GLN A 7 -22.74 -45.89 -15.00
N LEU A 8 -22.16 -45.71 -16.18
CA LEU A 8 -21.99 -44.41 -16.81
C LEU A 8 -23.15 -44.15 -17.77
N VAL A 9 -23.75 -42.96 -17.68
CA VAL A 9 -24.80 -42.49 -18.61
C VAL A 9 -24.13 -41.93 -19.86
N LYS A 10 -24.55 -42.40 -21.03
CA LYS A 10 -24.03 -41.91 -22.31
C LYS A 10 -24.74 -40.62 -22.74
N HIS A 11 -24.23 -39.48 -22.27
CA HIS A 11 -24.73 -38.14 -22.63
C HIS A 11 -24.25 -37.64 -24.00
N LEU A 12 -23.11 -38.15 -24.47
CA LEU A 12 -22.49 -37.80 -25.75
C LEU A 12 -22.08 -39.08 -26.49
N THR A 13 -21.88 -38.97 -27.79
CA THR A 13 -21.19 -39.97 -28.60
C THR A 13 -19.68 -39.96 -28.32
N GLU A 14 -18.96 -40.99 -28.75
CA GLU A 14 -17.50 -41.04 -28.60
C GLU A 14 -16.80 -39.93 -29.39
N GLU A 15 -17.33 -39.56 -30.57
CA GLU A 15 -16.82 -38.46 -31.40
C GLU A 15 -17.03 -37.11 -30.70
N GLU A 16 -18.22 -36.85 -30.14
CA GLU A 16 -18.52 -35.62 -29.41
C GLU A 16 -17.66 -35.48 -28.13
N ILE A 17 -17.26 -36.59 -27.49
CA ILE A 17 -16.32 -36.54 -26.36
C ILE A 17 -14.96 -36.05 -26.82
N ASP A 18 -14.50 -36.49 -27.99
CA ASP A 18 -13.20 -36.09 -28.54
C ASP A 18 -13.21 -34.61 -28.93
N GLU A 19 -14.27 -34.15 -29.57
CA GLU A 19 -14.47 -32.72 -29.85
C GLU A 19 -14.49 -31.88 -28.56
N THR A 20 -15.14 -32.38 -27.50
CA THR A 20 -15.17 -31.68 -26.20
C THR A 20 -13.79 -31.65 -25.53
N ILE A 21 -12.99 -32.71 -25.68
CA ILE A 21 -11.61 -32.75 -25.16
C ILE A 21 -10.74 -31.73 -25.90
N ASP A 22 -10.82 -31.68 -27.23
CA ASP A 22 -10.06 -30.74 -28.07
C ASP A 22 -10.44 -29.28 -27.78
N GLN A 23 -11.74 -29.03 -27.57
CA GLN A 23 -12.22 -27.72 -27.15
C GLN A 23 -11.69 -27.34 -25.76
N ALA A 24 -11.80 -28.23 -24.76
CA ALA A 24 -11.29 -27.98 -23.41
C ALA A 24 -9.76 -27.78 -23.37
N GLN A 25 -9.04 -28.40 -24.30
CA GLN A 25 -7.60 -28.21 -24.45
C GLN A 25 -7.28 -26.84 -25.08
N SER A 26 -8.08 -26.40 -26.05
CA SER A 26 -7.97 -25.08 -26.68
C SER A 26 -8.31 -23.94 -25.71
N ASP A 27 -9.29 -24.16 -24.82
CA ASP A 27 -9.73 -23.21 -23.79
C ASP A 27 -8.83 -23.22 -22.54
N GLU A 28 -7.70 -23.93 -22.57
CA GLU A 28 -6.74 -24.04 -21.45
C GLU A 28 -7.39 -24.53 -20.13
N GLU A 29 -8.32 -25.50 -20.20
CA GLU A 29 -9.00 -26.09 -19.05
C GLU A 29 -8.42 -27.48 -18.66
N PRO A 30 -7.17 -27.58 -18.15
CA PRO A 30 -6.48 -28.87 -17.95
C PRO A 30 -7.19 -29.79 -16.96
N ARG A 31 -7.97 -29.22 -16.02
CA ARG A 31 -8.79 -30.01 -15.09
C ARG A 31 -9.98 -30.65 -15.78
N LEU A 32 -10.60 -29.97 -16.76
CA LEU A 32 -11.71 -30.51 -17.52
C LEU A 32 -11.21 -31.59 -18.50
N VAL A 33 -10.12 -31.31 -19.22
CA VAL A 33 -9.46 -32.28 -20.12
C VAL A 33 -9.19 -33.60 -19.39
N ARG A 34 -8.55 -33.55 -18.21
CA ARG A 34 -8.24 -34.76 -17.42
C ARG A 34 -9.50 -35.53 -17.00
N ARG A 35 -10.60 -34.84 -16.70
CA ARG A 35 -11.88 -35.45 -16.31
C ARG A 35 -12.58 -36.08 -17.51
N LEU A 36 -12.59 -35.41 -18.66
CA LEU A 36 -13.14 -35.95 -19.91
C LEU A 36 -12.35 -37.17 -20.40
N CYS A 37 -11.02 -37.16 -20.29
CA CYS A 37 -10.19 -38.34 -20.55
C CYS A 37 -10.58 -39.54 -19.65
N LEU A 38 -10.98 -39.30 -18.40
CA LEU A 38 -11.49 -40.38 -17.54
C LEU A 38 -12.80 -40.94 -18.09
N ILE A 39 -13.74 -40.07 -18.49
CA ILE A 39 -15.01 -40.48 -19.10
C ILE A 39 -14.77 -41.27 -20.38
N LYS A 40 -13.90 -40.78 -21.28
CA LYS A 40 -13.52 -41.49 -22.51
C LYS A 40 -13.00 -42.90 -22.24
N ASN A 41 -12.11 -43.07 -21.26
CA ASN A 41 -11.62 -44.39 -20.89
C ASN A 41 -12.75 -45.35 -20.47
N VAL A 42 -13.74 -44.86 -19.74
CA VAL A 42 -14.92 -45.66 -19.33
C VAL A 42 -15.82 -45.97 -20.52
N TYR A 43 -15.98 -45.07 -21.50
CA TYR A 43 -16.69 -45.36 -22.76
C TYR A 43 -16.03 -46.49 -23.55
N LEU A 44 -14.68 -46.50 -23.58
CA LEU A 44 -13.87 -47.53 -24.24
C LEU A 44 -13.84 -48.87 -23.48
N GLY A 45 -14.57 -48.99 -22.36
CA GLY A 45 -14.78 -50.25 -21.64
C GLY A 45 -13.89 -50.45 -20.41
N ASP A 46 -13.12 -49.45 -19.99
CA ASP A 46 -12.35 -49.55 -18.74
C ASP A 46 -13.27 -49.64 -17.52
N THR A 47 -12.86 -50.43 -16.54
CA THR A 47 -13.41 -50.33 -15.19
C THR A 47 -13.04 -48.97 -14.56
N VAL A 48 -13.83 -48.52 -13.58
CA VAL A 48 -13.57 -47.26 -12.86
C VAL A 48 -12.13 -47.22 -12.30
N THR A 49 -11.60 -48.35 -11.85
CA THR A 49 -10.24 -48.47 -11.32
C THR A 49 -9.17 -48.32 -12.41
N GLU A 50 -9.37 -48.90 -13.59
CA GLU A 50 -8.44 -48.78 -14.72
C GLU A 50 -8.43 -47.35 -15.25
N ALA A 51 -9.61 -46.77 -15.47
CA ALA A 51 -9.75 -45.38 -15.90
C ALA A 51 -9.12 -44.40 -14.90
N ALA A 52 -9.33 -44.62 -13.59
CA ALA A 52 -8.69 -43.84 -12.53
C ALA A 52 -7.15 -43.92 -12.59
N THR A 53 -6.62 -45.12 -12.81
CA THR A 53 -5.18 -45.38 -12.91
C THR A 53 -4.58 -44.67 -14.12
N ARG A 54 -5.23 -44.75 -15.29
CA ARG A 54 -4.76 -44.11 -16.53
C ARG A 54 -4.64 -42.59 -16.40
N VAL A 55 -5.60 -41.95 -15.73
CA VAL A 55 -5.53 -40.49 -15.50
C VAL A 55 -4.85 -40.10 -14.19
N GLY A 56 -4.31 -41.06 -13.42
CA GLY A 56 -3.54 -40.82 -12.20
C GLY A 56 -4.33 -40.28 -10.99
N VAL A 57 -5.57 -40.72 -10.78
CA VAL A 57 -6.41 -40.36 -9.62
C VAL A 57 -6.83 -41.59 -8.82
N SER A 58 -7.33 -41.38 -7.61
CA SER A 58 -7.87 -42.47 -6.79
C SER A 58 -9.25 -42.93 -7.29
N THR A 59 -9.57 -44.22 -7.14
CA THR A 59 -10.88 -44.78 -7.54
C THR A 59 -12.08 -44.03 -6.94
N PRO A 60 -12.06 -43.56 -5.67
CA PRO A 60 -13.16 -42.73 -5.15
C PRO A 60 -13.31 -41.39 -5.87
N THR A 61 -12.21 -40.79 -6.36
CA THR A 61 -12.25 -39.53 -7.11
C THR A 61 -12.84 -39.74 -8.50
N ALA A 62 -12.40 -40.79 -9.19
CA ALA A 62 -12.99 -41.23 -10.45
C ALA A 62 -14.50 -41.51 -10.32
N SER A 63 -14.89 -42.22 -9.26
CA SER A 63 -16.29 -42.50 -8.96
C SER A 63 -17.12 -41.22 -8.80
N ARG A 64 -16.61 -40.19 -8.12
CA ARG A 64 -17.29 -38.89 -8.00
C ARG A 64 -17.37 -38.14 -9.34
N TRP A 65 -16.36 -38.24 -10.20
CA TRP A 65 -16.41 -37.62 -11.52
C TRP A 65 -17.45 -38.28 -12.41
N ILE A 66 -17.61 -39.61 -12.33
CA ILE A 66 -18.68 -40.33 -13.03
C ILE A 66 -20.06 -39.91 -12.49
N ASP A 67 -20.23 -39.69 -11.18
CA ASP A 67 -21.50 -39.15 -10.64
C ASP A 67 -21.80 -37.78 -11.24
N ARG A 68 -20.84 -36.85 -11.18
CA ARG A 68 -21.05 -35.50 -11.70
C ARG A 68 -21.29 -35.50 -13.22
N TRP A 69 -20.65 -36.39 -13.96
CA TRP A 69 -20.95 -36.62 -15.37
C TRP A 69 -22.39 -37.13 -15.56
N ASN A 70 -22.82 -38.12 -14.78
CA ASN A 70 -24.17 -38.66 -14.86
C ASN A 70 -25.22 -37.58 -14.54
N ASP A 71 -24.94 -36.70 -13.58
CA ASP A 71 -25.85 -35.64 -13.13
C ASP A 71 -25.90 -34.42 -14.07
N GLY A 72 -24.78 -34.07 -14.72
CA GLY A 72 -24.65 -32.79 -15.43
C GLY A 72 -23.75 -32.79 -16.66
N ALA A 73 -23.42 -33.95 -17.23
CA ALA A 73 -22.57 -34.13 -18.41
C ALA A 73 -21.25 -33.31 -18.31
N VAL A 74 -20.92 -32.52 -19.33
CA VAL A 74 -19.69 -31.70 -19.41
C VAL A 74 -19.66 -30.65 -18.30
N ASP A 75 -20.77 -29.96 -18.04
CA ASP A 75 -20.85 -28.91 -17.01
C ASP A 75 -20.64 -29.49 -15.60
N GLY A 76 -21.17 -30.69 -15.35
CA GLY A 76 -20.90 -31.42 -14.11
C GLY A 76 -19.41 -31.73 -13.91
N LEU A 77 -18.63 -31.84 -14.97
CA LEU A 77 -17.19 -32.04 -14.86
C LEU A 77 -16.39 -30.74 -14.68
N ARG A 78 -16.99 -29.55 -14.83
CA ARG A 78 -16.28 -28.30 -14.57
C ARG A 78 -16.00 -28.13 -13.07
N PRO A 79 -14.86 -27.53 -12.67
CA PRO A 79 -14.60 -27.21 -11.27
C PRO A 79 -15.59 -26.14 -10.80
N GLU A 80 -16.34 -26.44 -9.74
CA GLU A 80 -17.03 -25.41 -8.98
C GLU A 80 -15.99 -24.77 -8.07
N PHE A 81 -15.49 -23.59 -8.44
CA PHE A 81 -14.78 -22.75 -7.50
C PHE A 81 -15.85 -22.19 -6.58
N GLY A 82 -15.96 -22.75 -5.38
CA GLY A 82 -16.77 -22.12 -4.35
C GLY A 82 -16.23 -20.71 -4.15
N ASP A 83 -17.07 -19.70 -4.40
CA ASP A 83 -16.79 -18.36 -3.93
C ASP A 83 -16.51 -18.49 -2.43
N GLY A 84 -15.36 -17.97 -2.01
CA GLY A 84 -14.95 -18.06 -0.62
C GLY A 84 -16.01 -17.47 0.31
N ARG A 85 -15.76 -17.54 1.62
CA ARG A 85 -16.67 -16.92 2.59
C ARG A 85 -16.93 -15.46 2.17
N PRO A 86 -18.20 -15.04 1.99
CA PRO A 86 -18.50 -13.70 1.54
C PRO A 86 -17.87 -12.66 2.47
N PRO A 87 -17.42 -11.51 1.93
CA PRO A 87 -16.88 -10.42 2.73
C PRO A 87 -17.84 -10.03 3.85
N LYS A 88 -17.30 -9.62 5.02
CA LYS A 88 -18.15 -9.22 6.15
C LYS A 88 -18.92 -7.92 5.89
N LEU A 89 -18.40 -7.07 5.01
CA LEU A 89 -19.06 -5.87 4.54
C LEU A 89 -19.50 -6.10 3.11
N ASP A 90 -20.78 -5.86 2.82
CA ASP A 90 -21.27 -5.84 1.45
C ASP A 90 -20.77 -4.60 0.68
N GLU A 91 -21.03 -4.56 -0.62
CA GLU A 91 -20.51 -3.49 -1.48
C GLU A 91 -21.04 -2.10 -1.09
N HIS A 92 -22.31 -1.99 -0.68
CA HIS A 92 -22.89 -0.73 -0.23
C HIS A 92 -22.29 -0.27 1.10
N GLN A 93 -22.04 -1.21 2.01
CA GLN A 93 -21.37 -0.93 3.28
C GLN A 93 -19.91 -0.50 3.07
N ARG A 94 -19.21 -1.11 2.12
CA ARG A 94 -17.84 -0.72 1.75
C ARG A 94 -17.78 0.69 1.17
N GLU A 95 -18.73 1.04 0.30
CA GLU A 95 -18.81 2.40 -0.25
C GLU A 95 -19.10 3.43 0.85
N ARG A 96 -20.07 3.13 1.72
CA ARG A 96 -20.37 4.01 2.86
C ARG A 96 -19.18 4.15 3.82
N LEU A 97 -18.45 3.06 4.07
CA LEU A 97 -17.22 3.11 4.86
C LEU A 97 -16.19 4.01 4.19
N ARG A 98 -16.03 3.92 2.87
CA ARG A 98 -15.12 4.78 2.10
C ARG A 98 -15.45 6.26 2.32
N GLU A 99 -16.70 6.66 2.14
CA GLU A 99 -17.13 8.06 2.34
C GLU A 99 -16.81 8.58 3.75
N VAL A 100 -17.05 7.76 4.78
CA VAL A 100 -16.74 8.11 6.17
C VAL A 100 -15.24 8.27 6.36
N LEU A 101 -14.44 7.36 5.82
CA LEU A 101 -12.98 7.43 5.91
C LEU A 101 -12.42 8.66 5.18
N GLU A 102 -12.98 9.03 4.03
CA GLU A 102 -12.54 10.22 3.27
C GLU A 102 -12.76 11.52 4.05
N ARG A 103 -13.85 11.60 4.83
CA ARG A 103 -14.18 12.79 5.64
C ARG A 103 -13.38 12.92 6.92
N HIS A 104 -12.95 11.80 7.51
CA HIS A 104 -12.36 11.76 8.84
C HIS A 104 -10.86 11.43 8.85
N GLN A 105 -10.25 11.17 7.69
CA GLN A 105 -8.80 10.98 7.59
C GLN A 105 -8.01 12.22 8.06
N PRO A 106 -6.78 12.04 8.56
CA PRO A 106 -6.10 10.77 8.77
C PRO A 106 -6.53 10.06 10.08
N LEU A 107 -6.64 8.73 10.05
CA LEU A 107 -7.15 7.93 11.18
C LEU A 107 -6.16 6.85 11.66
N THR A 108 -6.15 6.56 12.95
CA THR A 108 -5.47 5.39 13.51
C THR A 108 -6.23 4.11 13.19
N THR A 109 -5.54 2.96 13.19
CA THR A 109 -6.19 1.64 13.02
C THR A 109 -7.33 1.40 14.02
N HIS A 110 -7.19 1.91 15.24
CA HIS A 110 -8.18 1.73 16.30
C HIS A 110 -9.43 2.61 16.09
N GLU A 111 -9.27 3.84 15.63
CA GLU A 111 -10.42 4.69 15.25
C GLU A 111 -11.20 4.09 14.11
N VAL A 112 -10.50 3.59 13.07
CA VAL A 112 -11.16 2.89 11.97
C VAL A 112 -11.89 1.63 12.45
N GLN A 113 -11.29 0.87 13.37
CA GLN A 113 -11.95 -0.30 13.95
C GLN A 113 -13.26 0.07 14.66
N ARG A 114 -13.26 1.13 15.49
CA ARG A 114 -14.49 1.62 16.14
C ARG A 114 -15.54 2.08 15.13
N LEU A 115 -15.15 2.84 14.11
CA LEU A 115 -16.07 3.29 13.07
C LEU A 115 -16.78 2.10 12.39
N ILE A 116 -16.06 1.00 12.16
CA ILE A 116 -16.64 -0.20 11.56
C ILE A 116 -17.55 -0.94 12.53
N GLU A 117 -17.13 -1.09 13.80
CA GLU A 117 -17.91 -1.76 14.84
C GLU A 117 -19.22 -0.99 15.13
N ASP A 118 -19.15 0.33 15.29
CA ASP A 118 -20.31 1.18 15.58
C ASP A 118 -21.23 1.35 14.36
N GLY A 119 -20.66 1.51 13.16
CA GLY A 119 -21.42 1.80 11.95
C GLY A 119 -22.04 0.58 11.27
N PHE A 120 -21.41 -0.59 11.40
CA PHE A 120 -21.79 -1.80 10.65
C PHE A 120 -21.95 -3.04 11.52
N ASN A 121 -21.66 -2.97 12.84
CA ASN A 121 -21.68 -4.12 13.74
C ASN A 121 -20.78 -5.28 13.26
N VAL A 122 -19.65 -4.93 12.64
CA VAL A 122 -18.66 -5.85 12.10
C VAL A 122 -17.36 -5.68 12.85
N SER A 123 -16.80 -6.78 13.36
CA SER A 123 -15.46 -6.79 13.96
C SER A 123 -14.44 -7.43 13.01
N TYR A 124 -13.30 -6.77 12.84
CA TYR A 124 -12.14 -7.31 12.12
C TYR A 124 -10.96 -7.46 13.08
N SER A 125 -10.14 -8.50 12.88
CA SER A 125 -8.80 -8.49 13.46
C SER A 125 -7.94 -7.45 12.76
N GLN A 126 -6.96 -6.86 13.46
CA GLN A 126 -6.10 -5.81 12.90
C GLN A 126 -5.46 -6.22 11.55
N ARG A 127 -5.01 -7.49 11.42
CA ARG A 127 -4.45 -7.99 10.16
C ARG A 127 -5.46 -7.98 9.02
N HIS A 128 -6.71 -8.35 9.29
CA HIS A 128 -7.76 -8.31 8.27
C HIS A 128 -8.18 -6.88 7.94
N LEU A 129 -8.32 -6.03 8.96
CA LEU A 129 -8.63 -4.62 8.78
C LEU A 129 -7.60 -3.94 7.88
N SER A 130 -6.30 -4.13 8.14
CA SER A 130 -5.24 -3.58 7.30
C SER A 130 -5.27 -4.05 5.85
N ARG A 131 -5.84 -5.22 5.54
CA ARG A 131 -6.05 -5.65 4.15
C ARG A 131 -7.25 -4.94 3.54
N VAL A 132 -8.38 -4.93 4.25
CA VAL A 132 -9.60 -4.23 3.81
C VAL A 132 -9.31 -2.76 3.50
N LEU A 133 -8.55 -2.06 4.35
CA LEU A 133 -8.21 -0.65 4.13
C LEU A 133 -7.28 -0.45 2.92
N LYS A 134 -6.33 -1.36 2.69
CA LYS A 134 -5.48 -1.32 1.48
C LYS A 134 -6.29 -1.59 0.21
N ASP A 135 -7.21 -2.55 0.26
CA ASP A 135 -8.09 -2.88 -0.86
C ASP A 135 -9.06 -1.72 -1.17
N LEU A 136 -9.41 -0.90 -0.16
CA LEU A 136 -10.14 0.35 -0.34
C LEU A 136 -9.25 1.49 -0.86
N GLY A 137 -7.93 1.32 -0.93
CA GLY A 137 -6.98 2.29 -1.46
C GLY A 137 -6.31 3.19 -0.42
N LEU A 138 -6.50 2.95 0.88
CA LEU A 138 -5.84 3.72 1.92
C LEU A 138 -4.36 3.31 2.06
N LYS A 139 -3.53 4.30 2.34
CA LYS A 139 -2.10 4.18 2.64
C LYS A 139 -1.87 4.29 4.14
N TYR A 140 -0.89 3.54 4.63
CA TYR A 140 -0.49 3.55 6.04
C TYR A 140 0.89 4.19 6.18
N ALA A 141 0.93 5.48 6.49
CA ALA A 141 2.14 6.30 6.43
C ALA A 141 2.29 7.20 7.66
N ILE A 142 3.53 7.60 7.93
CA ILE A 142 3.84 8.62 8.93
C ILE A 142 3.36 9.96 8.36
N PRO A 143 2.54 10.72 9.10
CA PRO A 143 2.02 11.98 8.59
C PRO A 143 3.11 13.03 8.51
N ARG A 144 3.04 13.89 7.49
CA ARG A 144 3.90 15.07 7.39
C ARG A 144 3.35 16.17 8.30
N PRO A 145 4.15 16.73 9.21
CA PRO A 145 3.74 17.91 9.96
C PRO A 145 3.69 19.12 9.02
N GLU A 146 2.59 19.87 9.05
CA GLU A 146 2.46 21.15 8.36
C GLU A 146 2.40 22.28 9.38
N SER A 147 2.99 23.43 9.01
CA SER A 147 2.95 24.63 9.84
C SER A 147 1.54 25.22 9.79
N PRO A 148 0.87 25.46 10.94
CA PRO A 148 -0.46 26.05 10.96
C PRO A 148 -0.49 27.48 10.41
N ASP A 149 0.64 28.18 10.46
CA ASP A 149 0.76 29.59 10.08
C ASP A 149 1.24 29.80 8.63
N ARG A 150 1.24 28.76 7.78
CA ARG A 150 1.64 28.91 6.37
C ARG A 150 0.55 29.71 5.63
N PRO A 151 0.86 30.88 5.05
CA PRO A 151 -0.11 31.67 4.32
C PRO A 151 -0.38 31.05 2.93
N ASP A 152 -1.55 31.34 2.36
CA ASP A 152 -1.99 30.77 1.07
C ASP A 152 -1.09 31.22 -0.11
N ASP A 153 -0.51 32.41 -0.01
CA ASP A 153 0.39 33.06 -0.97
C ASP A 153 1.88 32.84 -0.63
N ALA A 154 2.22 31.84 0.19
CA ALA A 154 3.59 31.60 0.64
C ALA A 154 4.61 31.43 -0.50
N GLU A 155 4.20 30.90 -1.65
CA GLU A 155 5.09 30.71 -2.81
C GLU A 155 5.40 32.04 -3.50
N GLU A 156 4.40 32.91 -3.66
CA GLU A 156 4.54 34.25 -4.25
C GLU A 156 5.41 35.14 -3.35
N GLN A 157 5.17 35.12 -2.02
CA GLN A 157 6.00 35.85 -1.06
C GLN A 157 7.46 35.40 -1.07
N LEU A 158 7.73 34.11 -1.32
CA LEU A 158 9.09 33.59 -1.40
C LEU A 158 9.78 34.08 -2.69
N GLU A 159 9.07 34.06 -3.82
CA GLU A 159 9.59 34.51 -5.11
C GLU A 159 9.95 36.01 -5.07
N GLU A 160 9.03 36.86 -4.61
CA GLU A 160 9.25 38.31 -4.50
C GLU A 160 10.43 38.65 -3.59
N ARG A 161 10.51 38.01 -2.42
CA ARG A 161 11.62 38.24 -1.47
C ARG A 161 12.95 37.75 -2.01
N LEU A 162 12.96 36.65 -2.76
CA LEU A 162 14.17 36.12 -3.37
C LEU A 162 14.68 37.05 -4.47
N GLU A 163 13.79 37.56 -5.33
CA GLU A 163 14.16 38.52 -6.39
C GLU A 163 14.75 39.81 -5.78
N ALA A 164 14.06 40.39 -4.78
CA ALA A 164 14.57 41.58 -4.08
C ALA A 164 15.94 41.36 -3.42
N ALA A 165 16.13 40.20 -2.76
CA ALA A 165 17.41 39.87 -2.13
C ALA A 165 18.55 39.66 -3.14
N LEU A 166 18.24 39.19 -4.37
CA LEU A 166 19.22 39.06 -5.43
C LEU A 166 19.58 40.41 -6.05
N ASP A 167 18.60 41.30 -6.24
CA ASP A 167 18.84 42.67 -6.72
C ASP A 167 19.75 43.46 -5.77
N ASP A 168 19.52 43.36 -4.45
CA ASP A 168 20.35 44.03 -3.43
C ASP A 168 21.82 43.57 -3.45
N LEU A 169 22.10 42.33 -3.90
CA LEU A 169 23.47 41.80 -3.99
C LEU A 169 24.26 42.35 -5.18
N ASP A 170 23.58 42.78 -6.25
CA ASP A 170 24.23 43.33 -7.45
C ASP A 170 24.73 44.77 -7.24
N ASP A 171 24.19 45.50 -6.25
CA ASP A 171 24.50 46.92 -6.02
C ASP A 171 25.64 47.18 -5.00
N ASP A 172 25.89 46.30 -4.02
CA ASP A 172 26.80 46.60 -2.87
C ASP A 172 27.95 45.59 -2.61
N ALA A 173 28.12 44.53 -3.39
CA ALA A 173 28.92 43.37 -2.97
C ALA A 173 30.37 43.27 -3.52
N MET A 174 31.12 44.39 -3.53
CA MET A 174 32.55 44.37 -3.89
C MET A 174 33.41 45.06 -2.82
N THR A 175 33.55 44.43 -1.65
CA THR A 175 34.65 44.72 -0.71
C THR A 175 35.64 43.55 -0.72
N ASP A 176 36.82 43.76 -1.32
CA ASP A 176 38.16 43.12 -1.23
C ASP A 176 38.38 41.66 -0.78
N GLY A 177 37.34 40.85 -0.53
CA GLY A 177 37.38 39.47 -0.06
C GLY A 177 36.31 38.54 -0.66
N GLY A 178 35.40 39.06 -1.47
CA GLY A 178 34.33 38.31 -2.14
C GLY A 178 33.08 38.09 -1.27
N VAL A 179 32.06 37.47 -1.86
CA VAL A 179 30.76 37.18 -1.22
C VAL A 179 30.68 35.70 -0.87
N VAL A 180 30.35 35.36 0.37
CA VAL A 180 29.99 33.99 0.76
C VAL A 180 28.48 33.83 0.68
N VAL A 181 28.01 32.92 -0.15
CA VAL A 181 26.59 32.57 -0.28
C VAL A 181 26.36 31.25 0.45
N GLY A 182 25.33 31.20 1.29
CA GLY A 182 24.97 29.98 2.00
C GLY A 182 23.59 30.06 2.64
N PHE A 183 23.17 28.95 3.22
CA PHE A 183 21.88 28.81 3.90
C PHE A 183 22.10 28.77 5.39
N LEU A 184 21.52 29.72 6.12
CA LEU A 184 21.45 29.71 7.58
C LEU A 184 20.10 29.14 8.00
N ASP A 185 20.10 28.19 8.93
CA ASP A 185 18.88 27.68 9.56
C ASP A 185 19.16 27.31 11.02
N GLU A 186 18.11 27.35 11.83
CA GLU A 186 18.15 26.99 13.24
C GLU A 186 17.29 25.75 13.52
N ALA A 187 17.90 24.77 14.19
CA ALA A 187 17.21 23.55 14.58
C ALA A 187 17.18 23.42 16.10
N TRP A 188 15.98 23.15 16.63
CA TRP A 188 15.80 22.62 17.98
C TRP A 188 15.68 21.10 17.88
N PRO A 189 16.71 20.34 18.29
CA PRO A 189 16.63 18.89 18.26
C PRO A 189 15.44 18.44 19.11
N ARG A 190 14.62 17.54 18.59
CA ARG A 190 13.53 16.97 19.39
C ARG A 190 14.01 15.67 20.01
N PRO A 191 13.80 15.46 21.32
CA PRO A 191 14.15 14.20 21.97
C PRO A 191 13.22 13.04 21.53
N THR A 192 12.11 13.36 20.85
CA THR A 192 11.11 12.37 20.41
C THR A 192 10.80 12.53 18.92
N ASP A 193 10.72 11.39 18.24
CA ASP A 193 10.31 11.29 16.84
C ASP A 193 8.83 10.86 16.74
N ASN A 194 8.10 11.40 15.77
CA ASN A 194 6.73 10.99 15.50
C ASN A 194 6.72 9.75 14.62
N SER A 195 6.81 8.58 15.25
CA SER A 195 6.77 7.29 14.58
C SER A 195 5.35 6.77 14.28
N ARG A 196 4.29 7.50 14.67
CA ARG A 196 2.91 7.02 14.52
C ARG A 196 2.48 7.07 13.06
N ARG A 197 1.92 5.96 12.59
CA ARG A 197 1.36 5.83 11.25
C ARG A 197 -0.15 5.94 11.29
N LEU A 198 -0.70 6.63 10.29
CA LEU A 198 -2.13 6.84 10.11
C LEU A 198 -2.57 6.34 8.73
N TRP A 199 -3.86 6.07 8.63
CA TRP A 199 -4.55 5.70 7.40
C TRP A 199 -5.14 6.94 6.74
N ALA A 200 -4.83 7.13 5.46
CA ALA A 200 -5.40 8.16 4.59
C ALA A 200 -5.36 7.69 3.13
N PHE A 201 -6.22 8.24 2.28
CA PHE A 201 -6.20 7.97 0.83
C PHE A 201 -4.98 8.61 0.16
N GLU A 202 -4.59 9.78 0.67
CA GLU A 202 -3.39 10.50 0.26
C GLU A 202 -2.28 10.42 1.30
N LYS A 203 -1.21 11.19 1.10
CA LYS A 203 -0.15 11.29 2.10
C LYS A 203 -0.72 12.02 3.32
N PRO A 204 -0.80 11.39 4.50
CA PRO A 204 -1.43 12.03 5.64
C PRO A 204 -0.61 13.25 6.06
N THR A 205 -1.30 14.34 6.37
CA THR A 205 -0.72 15.54 6.99
C THR A 205 -1.33 15.71 8.37
N ILE A 206 -0.55 16.26 9.31
CA ILE A 206 -1.05 16.65 10.63
C ILE A 206 -0.61 18.07 10.91
N GLN A 207 -1.44 18.82 11.62
CA GLN A 207 -0.98 20.10 12.14
C GLN A 207 0.10 19.85 13.19
N LYS A 208 1.20 20.59 13.05
CA LYS A 208 2.31 20.51 14.00
C LYS A 208 1.86 21.11 15.32
N GLU A 209 1.69 20.27 16.34
CA GLU A 209 1.68 20.75 17.72
C GLU A 209 3.12 21.10 18.12
N THR A 210 3.34 22.33 18.59
CA THR A 210 4.62 22.75 19.14
C THR A 210 4.82 22.04 20.49
N PRO A 211 5.84 21.17 20.65
CA PRO A 211 6.11 20.51 21.91
C PRO A 211 6.49 21.53 22.97
N THR A 212 6.11 21.25 24.20
CA THR A 212 6.44 22.06 25.37
C THR A 212 7.90 21.90 25.82
N GLU A 213 8.58 20.82 25.38
CA GLU A 213 9.95 20.48 25.81
C GLU A 213 10.85 20.31 24.58
N ASN A 214 11.70 21.30 24.33
CA ASN A 214 12.89 21.17 23.49
C ASN A 214 14.13 21.05 24.41
N PHE A 215 15.31 20.72 23.87
CA PHE A 215 16.55 21.01 24.59
C PHE A 215 16.64 22.52 24.87
N ASP A 216 17.40 22.95 25.88
CA ASP A 216 17.57 24.37 26.19
C ASP A 216 18.41 25.12 25.15
N ASP A 217 19.28 24.40 24.43
CA ASP A 217 20.17 24.95 23.41
C ASP A 217 19.59 24.80 21.99
N VAL A 218 19.82 25.82 21.16
CA VAL A 218 19.53 25.85 19.72
C VAL A 218 20.77 25.49 18.92
N VAL A 219 20.62 24.70 17.86
CA VAL A 219 21.69 24.41 16.91
C VAL A 219 21.58 25.37 15.75
N PHE A 220 22.59 26.20 15.55
CA PHE A 220 22.75 27.03 14.36
C PHE A 220 23.57 26.26 13.32
N GLY A 221 23.15 26.33 12.06
CA GLY A 221 23.89 25.78 10.93
C GLY A 221 23.91 26.75 9.76
N PHE A 222 25.10 27.07 9.27
CA PHE A 222 25.30 27.78 8.01
C PHE A 222 25.98 26.87 7.00
N TYR A 223 25.25 26.52 5.95
CA TYR A 223 25.78 25.75 4.83
C TYR A 223 26.24 26.69 3.73
N ALA A 224 27.56 26.93 3.66
CA ALA A 224 28.18 27.77 2.65
C ALA A 224 28.35 27.02 1.31
N LEU A 225 27.93 27.63 0.20
CA LEU A 225 28.10 27.10 -1.15
C LEU A 225 29.51 27.33 -1.70
N ASN A 226 30.12 28.47 -1.36
CA ASN A 226 31.43 28.90 -1.85
C ASN A 226 32.40 29.29 -0.71
N GLY A 227 32.12 28.82 0.51
CA GLY A 227 32.93 29.08 1.71
C GLY A 227 32.95 27.87 2.66
N THR A 228 33.29 28.13 3.92
CA THR A 228 33.31 27.10 4.97
C THR A 228 31.94 27.04 5.66
N SER A 229 31.32 25.87 5.69
CA SER A 229 30.10 25.66 6.47
C SER A 229 30.43 25.60 7.96
N VAL A 230 29.56 26.18 8.80
CA VAL A 230 29.72 26.22 10.26
C VAL A 230 28.47 25.68 10.95
N VAL A 231 28.67 25.00 12.08
CA VAL A 231 27.61 24.48 12.96
C VAL A 231 28.06 24.69 14.39
N ASP A 232 27.17 25.21 15.23
CA ASP A 232 27.45 25.48 16.65
C ASP A 232 26.15 25.42 17.46
N CYS A 233 26.28 25.14 18.75
CA CYS A 233 25.16 25.18 19.69
C CYS A 233 25.19 26.49 20.46
N LYS A 234 24.08 27.21 20.51
CA LYS A 234 23.92 28.44 21.31
C LYS A 234 22.79 28.27 22.32
N ALA A 235 22.86 29.03 23.40
CA ALA A 235 21.84 29.01 24.45
C ALA A 235 20.53 29.72 24.05
N ASP A 236 20.57 30.59 23.03
CA ASP A 236 19.40 31.35 22.57
C ASP A 236 19.50 31.81 21.10
N LEU A 237 18.41 32.40 20.61
CA LEU A 237 18.26 33.00 19.28
C LEU A 237 18.47 34.53 19.29
N SER A 238 19.18 35.07 20.29
CA SER A 238 19.40 36.52 20.36
C SER A 238 20.27 37.00 19.18
N LYS A 239 20.12 38.27 18.81
CA LYS A 239 20.96 38.89 17.77
C LYS A 239 22.45 38.79 18.10
N GLU A 240 22.80 38.80 19.38
CA GLU A 240 24.16 38.64 19.88
C GLU A 240 24.67 37.22 19.60
N SER A 241 23.88 36.19 19.95
CA SER A 241 24.21 34.78 19.66
C SER A 241 24.37 34.49 18.16
N VAL A 242 23.55 35.13 17.31
CA VAL A 242 23.68 35.04 15.85
C VAL A 242 24.95 35.74 15.35
N GLY A 243 25.28 36.91 15.92
CA GLY A 243 26.53 37.61 15.60
C GLY A 243 27.78 36.81 16.01
N ASP A 244 27.74 36.17 17.17
CA ASP A 244 28.81 35.31 17.71
C ASP A 244 28.91 33.94 17.04
N PHE A 245 27.93 33.58 16.20
CA PHE A 245 27.92 32.31 15.47
C PHE A 245 28.90 32.31 14.29
N PHE A 246 29.01 33.45 13.60
CA PHE A 246 29.95 33.58 12.51
C PHE A 246 31.36 33.86 13.06
N PRO A 247 32.38 33.11 12.62
CA PRO A 247 33.75 33.38 13.04
C PRO A 247 34.15 34.78 12.60
N GLN A 248 34.59 35.61 13.55
CA GLN A 248 35.11 36.95 13.28
C GLN A 248 36.37 36.83 12.42
N ASP A 249 36.48 37.67 11.37
CA ASP A 249 37.61 37.64 10.45
C ASP A 249 38.91 37.99 11.22
N PRO A 250 39.95 37.14 11.22
CA PRO A 250 41.19 37.38 11.97
C PRO A 250 42.01 38.57 11.44
N ARG A 251 41.49 39.36 10.49
CA ARG A 251 42.17 40.48 9.83
C ARG A 251 41.99 41.84 10.51
N GLU A 252 41.28 41.93 11.64
CA GLU A 252 41.18 43.17 12.43
C GLU A 252 42.31 43.40 13.45
N GLU A 253 43.25 42.45 13.60
CA GLU A 253 44.45 42.61 14.43
C GLU A 253 45.74 42.57 13.58
N SER A 254 46.01 43.60 12.79
CA SER A 254 47.36 43.94 12.28
C SER A 254 47.49 45.41 11.90
#